data_AF-A0A6A5KPQ6-F1
#
_entry.id   AF-A0A6A5KPQ6-F1
#
_cell.length_a   1.000
_cell.length_b   1.000
_cell.length_c   1.000
_cell.angle_alpha   90.00
_cell.angle_beta   90.00
_cell.angle_gamma   90.00
#
_symmetry.space_group_name_H-M   'P 1'
#
loop_
_entity.id
_entity.type
_entity.pdbx_description
1 polymer ?
#
loop_
_entity_poly.entity_id
_entity_poly.type
_entity_poly.pdbx_seq_one_letter_code
_entity_poly.pdbx_strand_id
1 'polypeptide(L)'
;MRLIIRDDAQAASRYIADYIIERINAFHPTPERPFVLGLPTGSSPVLVYQHLVQRHKAGQISFRNVVTFNMDEYVGIPRDHPESYHSFMYKHFFSHVDVSPDNINILNGNAPDLEAECQRYEDKIQRVGGIELFLGGIGPDGHIAFNEPGSSLRSRTRVKTLAYDTILANSRFFGNNLDQVPRMALTVGIQTVLDVSYTATYLPHKTSHFQAREVVIIITGPHKALALQRCIEGAVNHMWTLSCLQMHPHPMIVVDEDATLELQVKTVKYFKSIEMVANDLGFRQKFPRKRDSLLDEDTLLSAEAQTNGLTVPQELPRTASPMLEPMSARLSDEDKNVSGIGPADMDKVADQSSVRMGARVAS
;
A
#
# COMPACT_ATOMS: atom_id res chain seq x y z
N MET A 1 3.52 -8.38 0.43
CA MET A 1 3.42 -6.92 0.24
C MET A 1 4.37 -6.47 -0.86
N ARG A 2 4.00 -5.45 -1.63
CA ARG A 2 4.90 -4.75 -2.56
C ARG A 2 5.23 -3.36 -1.99
N LEU A 3 6.50 -3.00 -1.97
CA LEU A 3 6.96 -1.64 -1.71
C LEU A 3 7.66 -1.14 -2.97
N ILE A 4 7.11 -0.09 -3.57
CA ILE A 4 7.57 0.53 -4.81
C ILE A 4 8.21 1.86 -4.44
N ILE A 5 9.50 2.01 -4.75
CA ILE A 5 10.26 3.20 -4.38
C ILE A 5 10.53 4.01 -5.66
N ARG A 6 10.23 5.30 -5.63
CA ARG A 6 10.44 6.24 -6.73
C ARG A 6 11.27 7.43 -6.27
N ASP A 7 11.91 8.09 -7.23
CA ASP A 7 12.85 9.16 -6.92
C ASP A 7 12.19 10.33 -6.17
N ASP A 8 10.96 10.67 -6.54
CA ASP A 8 10.22 11.79 -5.96
C ASP A 8 8.70 11.55 -5.89
N ALA A 9 8.00 12.48 -5.24
CA ALA A 9 6.55 12.44 -5.10
C ALA A 9 5.79 12.47 -6.44
N GLN A 10 6.35 13.09 -7.49
CA GLN A 10 5.73 13.14 -8.82
C GLN A 10 5.79 11.76 -9.49
N ALA A 11 6.94 11.10 -9.43
CA ALA A 11 7.15 9.76 -9.96
C ALA A 11 6.31 8.71 -9.19
N ALA A 12 6.25 8.81 -7.87
CA ALA A 12 5.37 7.97 -7.04
C ALA A 12 3.89 8.15 -7.41
N SER A 13 3.44 9.40 -7.55
CA SER A 13 2.05 9.72 -7.89
C SER A 13 1.67 9.29 -9.30
N ARG A 14 2.57 9.49 -10.27
CA ARG A 14 2.39 9.04 -11.64
C ARG A 14 2.27 7.53 -11.73
N TYR A 15 3.12 6.80 -11.00
CA TYR A 15 3.06 5.34 -10.95
C TYR A 15 1.71 4.83 -10.45
N ILE A 16 1.17 5.42 -9.37
CA ILE A 16 -0.16 5.06 -8.86
C ILE A 16 -1.25 5.39 -9.87
N ALA A 17 -1.20 6.57 -10.51
CA ALA A 17 -2.21 6.95 -11.50
C ALA A 17 -2.20 5.98 -12.70
N ASP A 18 -1.02 5.63 -13.20
CA ASP A 18 -0.85 4.62 -14.26
C ASP A 18 -1.40 3.25 -13.84
N TYR A 19 -1.11 2.85 -12.60
CA TYR A 19 -1.62 1.59 -12.05
C TYR A 19 -3.15 1.57 -11.94
N ILE A 20 -3.77 2.65 -11.44
CA ILE A 20 -5.23 2.76 -11.37
C ILE A 20 -5.86 2.68 -12.77
N ILE A 21 -5.28 3.38 -13.76
CA ILE A 21 -5.74 3.34 -15.15
C ILE A 21 -5.63 1.92 -15.72
N GLU A 22 -4.49 1.24 -15.51
CA GLU A 22 -4.30 -0.15 -15.92
C GLU A 22 -5.36 -1.06 -15.30
N ARG A 23 -5.64 -0.92 -13.99
CA ARG A 23 -6.63 -1.75 -13.30
C ARG A 23 -8.05 -1.49 -13.81
N ILE A 24 -8.45 -0.24 -14.00
CA ILE A 24 -9.78 0.09 -14.54
C ILE A 24 -9.91 -0.44 -15.97
N ASN A 25 -8.93 -0.18 -16.85
CA ASN A 25 -8.97 -0.62 -18.24
C ASN A 25 -8.96 -2.16 -18.34
N ALA A 26 -8.13 -2.86 -17.57
CA ALA A 26 -8.09 -4.32 -17.56
C ALA A 26 -9.39 -4.93 -16.99
N PHE A 27 -10.06 -4.26 -16.07
CA PHE A 27 -11.33 -4.69 -15.52
C PHE A 27 -12.50 -4.54 -16.52
N HIS A 28 -12.40 -3.62 -17.47
CA HIS A 28 -13.41 -3.32 -18.49
C HIS A 28 -14.80 -3.06 -17.86
N PRO A 29 -14.98 -1.99 -17.06
CA PRO A 29 -16.21 -1.77 -16.32
C PRO A 29 -17.41 -1.46 -17.23
N THR A 30 -18.55 -2.07 -16.91
CA THR A 30 -19.86 -1.82 -17.54
C THR A 30 -20.84 -1.28 -16.50
N PRO A 31 -22.02 -0.77 -16.91
CA PRO A 31 -23.05 -0.35 -15.94
C PRO A 31 -23.47 -1.47 -14.96
N GLU A 32 -23.48 -2.73 -15.42
CA GLU A 32 -23.86 -3.90 -14.63
C GLU A 32 -22.69 -4.41 -13.77
N ARG A 33 -21.45 -4.11 -14.17
CA ARG A 33 -20.23 -4.49 -13.46
C ARG A 33 -19.30 -3.29 -13.35
N PRO A 34 -19.61 -2.33 -12.45
CA PRO A 34 -18.77 -1.15 -12.27
C PRO A 34 -17.45 -1.49 -11.58
N PHE A 35 -16.42 -0.67 -11.82
CA PHE A 35 -15.18 -0.73 -11.05
C PHE A 35 -15.36 0.07 -9.76
N VAL A 36 -15.18 -0.56 -8.60
CA VAL A 36 -15.39 0.10 -7.30
C VAL A 36 -14.05 0.58 -6.73
N LEU A 37 -13.91 1.90 -6.55
CA LEU A 37 -12.67 2.58 -6.17
C LEU A 37 -12.79 3.29 -4.82
N GLY A 38 -11.99 2.87 -3.83
CA GLY A 38 -11.82 3.59 -2.56
C GLY A 38 -10.85 4.76 -2.73
N LEU A 39 -11.18 5.93 -2.17
CA LEU A 39 -10.43 7.17 -2.39
C LEU A 39 -10.06 7.93 -1.09
N PRO A 40 -8.83 8.45 -0.99
CA PRO A 40 -8.38 9.32 0.09
C PRO A 40 -8.61 10.81 -0.18
N THR A 41 -8.49 11.62 0.88
CA THR A 41 -8.25 13.06 0.78
C THR A 41 -6.84 13.41 1.30
N GLY A 42 -6.57 14.70 1.52
CA GLY A 42 -5.29 15.19 2.02
C GLY A 42 -4.28 15.49 0.91
N SER A 43 -3.07 15.89 1.30
CA SER A 43 -2.07 16.41 0.36
C SER A 43 -1.44 15.34 -0.54
N SER A 44 -1.20 14.14 -0.01
CA SER A 44 -0.53 13.05 -0.74
C SER A 44 -1.24 12.64 -2.05
N PRO A 45 -2.57 12.42 -2.09
CA PRO A 45 -3.23 11.99 -3.32
C PRO A 45 -3.48 13.10 -4.36
N VAL A 46 -3.22 14.38 -4.05
CA VAL A 46 -3.51 15.49 -4.98
C VAL A 46 -2.81 15.30 -6.33
N LEU A 47 -1.54 14.91 -6.32
CA LEU A 47 -0.77 14.66 -7.55
C LEU A 47 -1.30 13.44 -8.33
N VAL A 48 -1.79 12.41 -7.62
CA VAL A 48 -2.45 11.25 -8.26
C VAL A 48 -3.70 11.72 -9.00
N TYR A 49 -4.55 12.53 -8.36
CA TYR A 49 -5.75 13.09 -9.00
C TYR A 49 -5.42 13.96 -10.21
N GLN A 50 -4.39 14.80 -10.13
CA GLN A 50 -3.95 15.61 -11.26
C GLN A 50 -3.57 14.74 -12.48
N HIS A 51 -2.83 13.66 -12.26
CA HIS A 51 -2.49 12.72 -13.33
C HIS A 51 -3.73 11.99 -13.89
N LEU A 52 -4.63 11.51 -13.03
CA LEU A 52 -5.87 10.86 -13.50
C LEU A 52 -6.73 11.81 -14.35
N VAL A 53 -6.87 13.07 -13.91
CA VAL A 53 -7.58 14.12 -14.66
C VAL A 53 -6.92 14.39 -16.01
N GLN A 54 -5.59 14.53 -16.03
CA GLN A 54 -4.84 14.74 -17.27
C GLN A 54 -5.06 13.59 -18.26
N ARG A 55 -5.03 12.35 -17.77
CA ARG A 55 -5.20 11.14 -18.58
C ARG A 55 -6.63 10.97 -19.08
N HIS A 56 -7.61 11.35 -18.27
CA HIS A 56 -9.01 11.41 -18.70
C HIS A 56 -9.20 12.44 -19.82
N LYS A 57 -8.69 13.66 -19.66
CA LYS A 57 -8.75 14.71 -20.69
C LYS A 57 -8.03 14.33 -21.98
N ALA A 58 -7.03 13.46 -21.89
CA ALA A 58 -6.34 12.87 -23.05
C ALA A 58 -7.08 11.66 -23.67
N GLY A 59 -8.26 11.28 -23.17
CA GLY A 59 -9.06 10.17 -23.69
C GLY A 59 -8.55 8.77 -23.34
N GLN A 60 -7.63 8.65 -22.37
CA GLN A 60 -6.97 7.38 -22.04
C GLN A 60 -7.71 6.55 -20.97
N ILE A 61 -8.68 7.17 -20.28
CA ILE A 61 -9.48 6.55 -19.22
C ILE A 61 -10.85 7.23 -19.11
N SER A 62 -11.88 6.46 -18.77
CA SER A 62 -13.23 6.93 -18.43
C SER A 62 -13.62 6.43 -17.05
N PHE A 63 -14.32 7.28 -16.31
CA PHE A 63 -14.87 7.03 -14.97
C PHE A 63 -16.39 6.83 -14.99
N ARG A 64 -17.02 6.78 -16.17
CA ARG A 64 -18.48 6.64 -16.31
C ARG A 64 -19.05 5.42 -15.56
N ASN A 65 -18.34 4.30 -15.63
CA ASN A 65 -18.71 3.04 -14.95
C ASN A 65 -17.85 2.77 -13.71
N VAL A 66 -17.33 3.83 -13.07
CA VAL A 66 -16.61 3.75 -11.80
C VAL A 66 -17.54 4.20 -10.68
N VAL A 67 -17.57 3.44 -9.58
CA VAL A 67 -18.24 3.79 -8.32
C VAL A 67 -17.19 4.11 -7.29
N THR A 68 -17.27 5.28 -6.65
CA THR A 68 -16.26 5.73 -5.69
C THR A 68 -16.78 5.70 -4.26
N PHE A 69 -15.89 5.40 -3.31
CA PHE A 69 -16.15 5.50 -1.87
C PHE A 69 -14.99 6.25 -1.21
N ASN A 70 -15.27 7.39 -0.58
CA ASN A 70 -14.27 8.10 0.22
C ASN A 70 -14.10 7.45 1.60
N MET A 71 -12.92 7.62 2.19
CA MET A 71 -12.59 7.07 3.51
C MET A 71 -13.34 7.74 4.66
N ASP A 72 -13.62 9.03 4.56
CA ASP A 72 -14.02 9.84 5.70
C ASP A 72 -14.70 11.15 5.28
N GLU A 73 -15.36 11.78 6.26
CA GLU A 73 -15.84 13.16 6.21
C GLU A 73 -15.91 13.72 7.65
N TYR A 74 -15.66 15.01 7.82
CA TYR A 74 -15.79 15.65 9.12
C TYR A 74 -17.25 15.74 9.58
N VAL A 75 -17.48 15.56 10.88
CA VAL A 75 -18.80 15.73 11.48
C VAL A 75 -19.07 17.21 11.74
N GLY A 76 -20.25 17.68 11.34
CA GLY A 76 -20.72 19.05 11.62
C GLY A 76 -20.15 20.14 10.72
N ILE A 77 -19.30 19.80 9.74
CA ILE A 77 -18.82 20.78 8.75
C ILE A 77 -19.85 20.92 7.61
N PRO A 78 -20.21 22.14 7.16
CA PRO A 78 -21.07 22.29 6.00
C PRO A 78 -20.50 21.58 4.76
N ARG A 79 -21.37 20.90 3.99
CA ARG A 79 -20.96 20.11 2.81
C ARG A 79 -20.27 20.95 1.73
N ASP A 80 -20.61 22.23 1.65
CA ASP A 80 -20.05 23.21 0.71
C ASP A 80 -18.87 24.00 1.31
N HIS A 81 -18.52 23.76 2.58
CA HIS A 81 -17.34 24.36 3.19
C HIS A 81 -16.08 23.99 2.38
N PRO A 82 -15.15 24.93 2.12
CA PRO A 82 -13.99 24.68 1.26
C PRO A 82 -13.09 23.54 1.76
N GLU A 83 -13.03 23.34 3.09
CA GLU A 83 -12.25 22.29 3.74
C GLU A 83 -13.04 21.01 4.06
N SER A 84 -14.30 20.90 3.63
CA SER A 84 -15.00 19.61 3.67
C SER A 84 -14.37 18.63 2.69
N TYR A 85 -14.42 17.33 2.99
CA TYR A 85 -13.89 16.33 2.09
C TYR A 85 -14.74 16.18 0.83
N HIS A 86 -16.02 16.51 0.93
CA HIS A 86 -16.88 16.74 -0.21
C HIS A 86 -16.32 17.82 -1.17
N SER A 87 -16.07 19.04 -0.69
CA SER A 87 -15.48 20.11 -1.50
C SER A 87 -14.09 19.76 -2.04
N PHE A 88 -13.25 19.11 -1.23
CA PHE A 88 -11.93 18.64 -1.65
C PHE A 88 -12.03 17.73 -2.88
N MET A 89 -12.89 16.71 -2.84
CA MET A 89 -13.01 15.74 -3.92
C MET A 89 -13.56 16.36 -5.20
N TYR A 90 -14.55 17.26 -5.10
CA TYR A 90 -15.05 17.99 -6.26
C TYR A 90 -14.00 18.93 -6.85
N LYS A 91 -13.24 19.64 -6.01
CA LYS A 91 -12.18 20.56 -6.44
C LYS A 91 -11.06 19.83 -7.18
N HIS A 92 -10.59 18.71 -6.64
CA HIS A 92 -9.40 18.03 -7.14
C HIS A 92 -9.67 16.94 -8.17
N PHE A 93 -10.87 16.35 -8.19
CA PHE A 93 -11.13 15.17 -9.01
C PHE A 93 -12.50 15.17 -9.70
N PHE A 94 -13.61 15.09 -8.96
CA PHE A 94 -14.92 14.76 -9.53
C PHE A 94 -15.45 15.78 -10.55
N SER A 95 -15.12 17.07 -10.43
CA SER A 95 -15.54 18.09 -11.41
C SER A 95 -14.78 18.04 -12.74
N HIS A 96 -13.73 17.20 -12.83
CA HIS A 96 -12.80 17.19 -13.96
C HIS A 96 -12.82 15.87 -14.74
N VAL A 97 -13.68 14.92 -14.35
CA VAL A 97 -13.82 13.59 -14.95
C VAL A 97 -15.29 13.24 -15.19
N ASP A 98 -15.56 12.21 -16.00
CA ASP A 98 -16.89 11.79 -16.40
C ASP A 98 -17.57 10.78 -15.44
N VAL A 99 -17.26 10.87 -14.14
CA VAL A 99 -17.92 10.05 -13.11
C VAL A 99 -19.36 10.52 -12.89
N SER A 100 -20.31 9.58 -12.82
CA SER A 100 -21.71 9.92 -12.51
C SER A 100 -21.85 10.38 -11.05
N PRO A 101 -22.58 11.46 -10.75
CA PRO A 101 -22.86 11.88 -9.36
C PRO A 101 -23.47 10.78 -8.49
N ASP A 102 -24.32 9.91 -9.06
CA ASP A 102 -24.97 8.81 -8.33
C ASP A 102 -23.98 7.71 -7.89
N ASN A 103 -22.83 7.66 -8.58
CA ASN A 103 -21.74 6.73 -8.31
C ASN A 103 -20.73 7.28 -7.29
N ILE A 104 -20.88 8.54 -6.86
CA ILE A 104 -20.02 9.16 -5.85
C ILE A 104 -20.58 8.89 -4.45
N ASN A 105 -19.75 8.31 -3.58
CA ASN A 105 -20.12 8.05 -2.19
C ASN A 105 -19.13 8.70 -1.24
N ILE A 106 -19.64 9.62 -0.42
CA ILE A 106 -18.93 10.27 0.68
C ILE A 106 -19.85 10.19 1.90
N LEU A 107 -19.28 9.90 3.06
CA LEU A 107 -20.01 9.86 4.33
C LEU A 107 -20.69 11.21 4.61
N ASN A 108 -21.94 11.19 5.07
CA ASN A 108 -22.63 12.41 5.45
C ASN A 108 -22.36 12.78 6.92
N GLY A 109 -21.33 13.60 7.16
CA GLY A 109 -20.99 14.09 8.50
C GLY A 109 -22.04 15.00 9.17
N ASN A 110 -23.12 15.37 8.48
CA ASN A 110 -24.24 16.14 9.02
C ASN A 110 -25.54 15.31 9.10
N ALA A 111 -25.45 13.98 9.00
CA ALA A 111 -26.61 13.12 9.18
C ALA A 111 -27.19 13.28 10.60
N PRO A 112 -28.53 13.23 10.77
CA PRO A 112 -29.15 13.32 12.08
C PRO A 112 -28.80 12.13 12.98
N ASP A 113 -28.59 10.97 12.37
CA ASP A 113 -28.09 9.76 13.02
C ASP A 113 -26.79 9.33 12.31
N LEU A 114 -25.68 9.55 13.00
CA LEU A 114 -24.34 9.26 12.47
C LEU A 114 -24.06 7.76 12.41
N GLU A 115 -24.60 6.96 13.34
CA GLU A 115 -24.40 5.51 13.35
C GLU A 115 -25.18 4.86 12.21
N ALA A 116 -26.42 5.29 11.98
CA ALA A 116 -27.23 4.85 10.85
C ALA A 116 -26.57 5.22 9.50
N GLU A 117 -25.92 6.38 9.40
CA GLU A 117 -25.15 6.77 8.22
C GLU A 117 -23.95 5.83 7.99
N CYS A 118 -23.20 5.48 9.04
CA CYS A 118 -22.11 4.52 8.94
C CYS A 118 -22.59 3.15 8.46
N GLN A 119 -23.70 2.65 9.01
CA GLN A 119 -24.28 1.37 8.58
C GLN A 119 -24.76 1.43 7.12
N ARG A 120 -25.43 2.52 6.72
CA ARG A 120 -25.87 2.73 5.33
C ARG A 120 -24.69 2.72 4.36
N TYR A 121 -23.55 3.27 4.77
CA TYR A 121 -22.33 3.31 3.98
C TYR A 121 -21.75 1.90 3.75
N GLU A 122 -21.65 1.11 4.82
CA GLU A 122 -21.23 -0.30 4.77
C GLU A 122 -22.16 -1.15 3.89
N ASP A 123 -23.48 -1.00 4.08
CA ASP A 123 -24.48 -1.69 3.27
C ASP A 123 -24.33 -1.33 1.78
N LYS A 124 -24.00 -0.07 1.46
CA LYS A 124 -23.81 0.36 0.07
C LYS A 124 -22.55 -0.25 -0.54
N ILE A 125 -21.45 -0.31 0.20
CA ILE A 125 -20.23 -1.02 -0.21
C ILE A 125 -20.55 -2.50 -0.49
N GLN A 126 -21.32 -3.14 0.40
CA GLN A 126 -21.75 -4.52 0.25
C GLN A 126 -22.64 -4.74 -0.99
N ARG A 127 -23.62 -3.85 -1.24
CA ARG A 127 -24.54 -3.96 -2.38
C ARG A 127 -23.83 -3.88 -3.74
N VAL A 128 -22.73 -3.12 -3.83
CA VAL A 128 -21.91 -3.06 -5.05
C VAL A 128 -20.84 -4.17 -5.13
N GLY A 129 -20.88 -5.12 -4.18
CA GLY A 129 -20.02 -6.31 -4.15
C GLY A 129 -18.66 -6.09 -3.49
N GLY A 130 -18.41 -4.96 -2.83
CA GLY A 130 -17.14 -4.59 -2.22
C GLY A 130 -16.22 -3.79 -3.14
N ILE A 131 -15.05 -3.41 -2.61
CA ILE A 131 -14.10 -2.49 -3.27
C ILE A 131 -13.10 -3.27 -4.14
N GLU A 132 -12.86 -2.84 -5.37
CA GLU A 132 -11.88 -3.50 -6.26
C GLU A 132 -10.47 -3.02 -5.92
N LEU A 133 -10.28 -1.70 -5.81
CA LEU A 133 -9.02 -1.08 -5.42
C LEU A 133 -9.29 0.00 -4.39
N PHE A 134 -8.58 -0.02 -3.28
CA PHE A 134 -8.65 1.01 -2.26
C PHE A 134 -7.37 1.83 -2.28
N LEU A 135 -7.44 3.09 -2.71
CA LEU A 135 -6.34 4.04 -2.59
C LEU A 135 -6.38 4.66 -1.19
N GLY A 136 -5.25 4.66 -0.49
CA GLY A 136 -5.10 5.25 0.83
C GLY A 136 -3.84 6.10 0.94
N GLY A 137 -3.77 6.85 2.04
CA GLY A 137 -2.55 7.51 2.51
C GLY A 137 -2.25 7.08 3.94
N ILE A 138 -1.20 7.66 4.52
CA ILE A 138 -0.81 7.44 5.91
C ILE A 138 -0.72 8.77 6.67
N GLY A 139 -1.16 8.81 7.91
CA GLY A 139 -0.83 9.88 8.86
C GLY A 139 0.63 9.83 9.34
N PRO A 140 1.19 10.92 9.89
CA PRO A 140 2.53 10.89 10.50
C PRO A 140 2.61 9.97 11.74
N ASP A 141 1.48 9.64 12.33
CA ASP A 141 1.25 8.69 13.43
C ASP A 141 0.91 7.25 12.95
N GLY A 142 0.93 7.02 11.63
CA GLY A 142 0.61 5.72 11.04
C GLY A 142 -0.88 5.43 10.83
N HIS A 143 -1.78 6.41 10.99
CA HIS A 143 -3.20 6.15 10.75
C HIS A 143 -3.51 5.91 9.27
N ILE A 144 -4.50 5.06 9.03
CA ILE A 144 -5.22 4.95 7.75
C ILE A 144 -6.65 5.46 7.91
N ALA A 145 -7.12 6.32 6.99
CA ALA A 145 -8.32 7.14 7.21
C ALA A 145 -8.21 7.90 8.56
N PHE A 146 -9.29 8.07 9.31
CA PHE A 146 -9.22 8.52 10.71
C PHE A 146 -9.15 7.36 11.71
N ASN A 147 -8.54 6.23 11.36
CA ASN A 147 -8.25 5.17 12.34
C ASN A 147 -7.00 5.53 13.15
N GLU A 148 -7.20 6.47 14.07
CA GLU A 148 -6.20 7.00 15.00
C GLU A 148 -5.55 5.89 15.85
N PRO A 149 -4.33 6.12 16.39
CA PRO A 149 -3.68 5.20 17.31
C PRO A 149 -4.60 4.70 18.43
N GLY A 150 -4.62 3.38 18.64
CA GLY A 150 -5.51 2.68 19.57
C GLY A 150 -6.82 2.21 18.94
N SER A 151 -7.08 2.51 17.66
CA SER A 151 -8.26 2.01 16.95
C SER A 151 -8.22 0.49 16.77
N SER A 152 -9.37 -0.18 16.99
CA SER A 152 -9.47 -1.64 16.77
C SER A 152 -9.10 -2.00 15.33
N LEU A 153 -8.20 -2.98 15.15
CA LEU A 153 -7.83 -3.52 13.85
C LEU A 153 -8.99 -4.26 13.15
N ARG A 154 -10.07 -4.56 13.88
CA ARG A 154 -11.32 -5.13 13.34
C ARG A 154 -12.45 -4.11 13.23
N SER A 155 -12.14 -2.82 13.33
CA SER A 155 -13.14 -1.76 13.28
C SER A 155 -13.88 -1.72 11.94
N ARG A 156 -15.17 -1.37 11.99
CA ARG A 156 -16.00 -0.98 10.84
C ARG A 156 -16.16 0.55 10.79
N THR A 157 -16.88 1.02 9.77
CA THR A 157 -17.22 2.42 9.61
C THR A 157 -17.91 2.96 10.86
N ARG A 158 -17.43 4.08 11.41
CA ARG A 158 -17.90 4.62 12.69
C ARG A 158 -17.60 6.11 12.83
N VAL A 159 -18.20 6.72 13.84
CA VAL A 159 -17.78 8.02 14.37
C VAL A 159 -16.46 7.87 15.09
N LYS A 160 -15.53 8.79 14.84
CA LYS A 160 -14.26 8.85 15.55
C LYS A 160 -13.92 10.28 15.98
N THR A 161 -13.53 10.43 17.25
CA THR A 161 -12.92 11.65 17.78
C THR A 161 -11.49 11.76 17.25
N LEU A 162 -11.15 12.93 16.70
CA LEU A 162 -9.81 13.19 16.18
C LEU A 162 -8.80 13.32 17.31
N ALA A 163 -7.60 12.77 17.12
CA ALA A 163 -6.50 12.96 18.05
C ALA A 163 -5.98 14.40 18.01
N TYR A 164 -5.32 14.83 19.08
CA TYR A 164 -4.73 16.18 19.16
C TYR A 164 -3.74 16.44 18.01
N ASP A 165 -2.91 15.45 17.68
CA ASP A 165 -1.93 15.56 16.58
C ASP A 165 -2.61 15.74 15.22
N THR A 166 -3.76 15.09 15.00
CA THR A 166 -4.57 15.26 13.79
C THR A 166 -5.21 16.64 13.72
N ILE A 167 -5.73 17.14 14.84
CA ILE A 167 -6.26 18.52 14.93
C ILE A 167 -5.14 19.53 14.63
N LEU A 168 -3.96 19.34 15.21
CA LEU A 168 -2.80 20.20 14.98
C LEU A 168 -2.36 20.17 13.51
N ALA A 169 -2.24 18.98 12.92
CA ALA A 169 -1.84 18.82 11.52
C ALA A 169 -2.86 19.41 10.54
N ASN A 170 -4.16 19.31 10.84
CA ASN A 170 -5.23 19.80 9.97
C ASN A 170 -5.52 21.28 10.16
N SER A 171 -5.12 21.90 11.28
CA SER A 171 -5.30 23.33 11.55
C SER A 171 -4.75 24.23 10.43
N ARG A 172 -3.71 23.80 9.72
CA ARG A 172 -3.16 24.51 8.54
C ARG A 172 -4.19 24.79 7.44
N PHE A 173 -5.24 23.98 7.34
CA PHE A 173 -6.35 24.15 6.41
C PHE A 173 -7.43 25.10 6.96
N PHE A 174 -7.51 25.25 8.28
CA PHE A 174 -8.47 26.09 8.99
C PHE A 174 -7.83 27.39 9.51
N GLY A 175 -6.96 28.01 8.69
CA GLY A 175 -6.31 29.27 9.03
C GLY A 175 -5.36 29.21 10.23
N ASN A 176 -4.81 28.02 10.54
CA ASN A 176 -4.03 27.72 11.74
C ASN A 176 -4.81 27.94 13.06
N ASN A 177 -6.13 27.84 13.02
CA ASN A 177 -6.99 27.92 14.20
C ASN A 177 -7.52 26.54 14.59
N LEU A 178 -7.07 26.03 15.74
CA LEU A 178 -7.45 24.72 16.28
C LEU A 178 -8.97 24.63 16.57
N ASP A 179 -9.61 25.72 16.97
CA ASP A 179 -11.03 25.74 17.34
C ASP A 179 -11.95 25.61 16.13
N GLN A 180 -11.45 25.87 14.91
CA GLN A 180 -12.20 25.70 13.67
C GLN A 180 -12.12 24.28 13.11
N VAL A 181 -11.19 23.45 13.61
CA VAL A 181 -11.06 22.07 13.17
C VAL A 181 -12.17 21.22 13.78
N PRO A 182 -12.96 20.49 12.98
CA PRO A 182 -13.98 19.59 13.50
C PRO A 182 -13.36 18.56 14.46
N ARG A 183 -14.02 18.30 15.59
CA ARG A 183 -13.48 17.40 16.64
C ARG A 183 -13.77 15.92 16.36
N MET A 184 -14.67 15.63 15.44
CA MET A 184 -15.09 14.28 15.08
C MET A 184 -15.17 14.13 13.56
N ALA A 185 -15.02 12.91 13.10
CA ALA A 185 -15.22 12.52 11.71
C ALA A 185 -15.99 11.19 11.64
N LEU A 186 -16.71 10.99 10.54
CA LEU A 186 -17.10 9.65 10.11
C LEU A 186 -15.94 9.06 9.33
N THR A 187 -15.62 7.80 9.57
CA THR A 187 -14.49 7.15 8.89
C THR A 187 -14.75 5.67 8.68
N VAL A 188 -14.30 5.15 7.54
CA VAL A 188 -14.26 3.71 7.30
C VAL A 188 -13.35 3.02 8.32
N GLY A 189 -13.73 1.80 8.72
CA GLY A 189 -12.93 1.02 9.64
C GLY A 189 -11.73 0.35 8.98
N ILE A 190 -10.79 -0.12 9.80
CA ILE A 190 -9.64 -0.89 9.31
C ILE A 190 -10.10 -2.16 8.59
N GLN A 191 -11.09 -2.86 9.13
CA GLN A 191 -11.65 -4.05 8.47
C GLN A 191 -12.40 -3.67 7.19
N THR A 192 -13.01 -2.49 7.11
CA THR A 192 -13.65 -2.00 5.88
C THR A 192 -12.62 -1.81 4.75
N VAL A 193 -11.41 -1.33 5.09
CA VAL A 193 -10.32 -1.16 4.11
C VAL A 193 -9.63 -2.47 3.78
N LEU A 194 -9.33 -3.28 4.80
CA LEU A 194 -8.62 -4.54 4.59
C LEU A 194 -9.47 -5.61 3.92
N ASP A 195 -10.78 -5.52 4.11
CA ASP A 195 -11.65 -6.66 4.37
C ASP A 195 -11.11 -8.00 3.86
N VAL A 196 -10.23 -8.57 4.69
CA VAL A 196 -9.68 -9.92 4.57
C VAL A 196 -10.68 -10.80 5.27
N SER A 197 -11.23 -11.77 4.54
CA SER A 197 -12.01 -12.84 5.14
C SER A 197 -11.10 -13.70 6.01
N TYR A 198 -11.05 -13.45 7.31
CA TYR A 198 -10.71 -14.49 8.27
C TYR A 198 -12.01 -15.07 8.81
N THR A 199 -12.39 -16.22 8.25
CA THR A 199 -13.39 -17.13 8.80
C THR A 199 -12.98 -17.49 10.22
N ALA A 200 -13.52 -16.78 11.21
CA ALA A 200 -13.64 -17.35 12.54
C ALA A 200 -14.74 -18.41 12.44
N THR A 201 -14.31 -19.64 12.27
CA THR A 201 -15.10 -20.87 12.30
C THR A 201 -15.94 -20.93 13.59
N TYR A 202 -17.11 -20.29 13.65
CA TYR A 202 -18.11 -20.59 14.70
C TYR A 202 -19.55 -20.12 14.43
N LEU A 203 -19.98 -19.86 13.19
CA LEU A 203 -21.42 -19.70 12.85
C LEU A 203 -21.65 -19.91 11.33
N PRO A 204 -22.33 -20.99 10.90
CA PRO A 204 -22.32 -21.43 9.51
C PRO A 204 -23.49 -20.89 8.66
N HIS A 205 -23.98 -19.67 8.84
CA HIS A 205 -25.02 -19.14 7.96
C HIS A 205 -24.84 -17.65 7.62
N LYS A 206 -24.34 -17.41 6.39
CA LYS A 206 -24.23 -16.13 5.68
C LYS A 206 -23.18 -15.14 6.20
N THR A 207 -21.90 -15.49 6.08
CA THR A 207 -20.84 -14.48 5.98
C THR A 207 -20.63 -14.16 4.51
N SER A 208 -21.27 -13.09 4.05
CA SER A 208 -21.06 -12.60 2.70
C SER A 208 -19.72 -11.84 2.69
N HIS A 209 -18.72 -12.46 2.06
CA HIS A 209 -17.33 -12.03 2.01
C HIS A 209 -17.15 -10.90 0.98
N PHE A 210 -16.95 -9.67 1.42
CA PHE A 210 -16.71 -8.53 0.51
C PHE A 210 -15.37 -7.93 0.84
N GLN A 211 -14.43 -8.06 -0.09
CA GLN A 211 -13.02 -7.78 0.13
C GLN A 211 -12.61 -6.57 -0.70
N ALA A 212 -11.80 -5.67 -0.13
CA ALA A 212 -10.94 -4.84 -0.97
C ALA A 212 -9.96 -5.79 -1.66
N ARG A 213 -9.99 -5.90 -2.99
CA ARG A 213 -9.10 -6.87 -3.66
C ARG A 213 -7.67 -6.40 -3.60
N GLU A 214 -7.47 -5.09 -3.63
CA GLU A 214 -6.19 -4.41 -3.53
C GLU A 214 -6.28 -3.21 -2.61
N VAL A 215 -5.20 -2.99 -1.87
CA VAL A 215 -5.00 -1.75 -1.13
C VAL A 215 -3.69 -1.14 -1.61
N VAL A 216 -3.77 0.08 -2.15
CA VAL A 216 -2.64 0.85 -2.66
C VAL A 216 -2.47 2.07 -1.76
N ILE A 217 -1.27 2.27 -1.20
CA ILE A 217 -0.97 3.38 -0.31
C ILE A 217 0.07 4.29 -0.94
N ILE A 218 -0.18 5.59 -0.94
CA ILE A 218 0.82 6.61 -1.27
C ILE A 218 1.43 7.19 0.00
N ILE A 219 2.77 7.24 0.07
CA ILE A 219 3.51 7.85 1.18
C ILE A 219 4.66 8.68 0.62
N THR A 220 4.61 10.00 0.80
CA THR A 220 5.61 10.92 0.24
C THR A 220 6.13 11.88 1.28
N GLY A 221 7.44 12.09 1.28
CA GLY A 221 8.16 13.07 2.08
C GLY A 221 8.67 12.55 3.43
N PRO A 222 9.67 13.26 4.01
CA PRO A 222 10.44 12.77 5.15
C PRO A 222 9.61 12.69 6.45
N HIS A 223 8.62 13.57 6.59
CA HIS A 223 7.71 13.62 7.73
C HIS A 223 6.82 12.37 7.89
N LYS A 224 6.85 11.43 6.94
CA LYS A 224 6.15 10.14 7.02
C LYS A 224 7.10 8.94 7.19
N ALA A 225 8.41 9.15 7.22
CA ALA A 225 9.38 8.07 7.21
C ALA A 225 9.29 7.18 8.46
N LEU A 226 9.11 7.77 9.63
CA LEU A 226 8.90 7.01 10.88
C LEU A 226 7.64 6.14 10.79
N ALA A 227 6.53 6.69 10.31
CA ALA A 227 5.29 5.96 10.17
C ALA A 227 5.44 4.77 9.19
N LEU A 228 6.12 4.98 8.06
CA LEU A 228 6.44 3.90 7.12
C LEU A 228 7.25 2.79 7.79
N GLN A 229 8.35 3.14 8.46
CA GLN A 229 9.21 2.19 9.18
C GLN A 229 8.40 1.36 10.18
N ARG A 230 7.62 2.02 11.03
CA ARG A 230 6.80 1.33 12.05
C ARG A 230 5.78 0.40 11.44
N CYS A 231 5.23 0.73 10.27
CA CYS A 231 4.20 -0.07 9.61
C CYS A 231 4.75 -1.25 8.80
N ILE A 232 5.99 -1.20 8.30
CA ILE A 232 6.54 -2.26 7.45
C ILE A 232 7.63 -3.11 8.12
N GLU A 233 8.43 -2.52 9.02
CA GLU A 233 9.49 -3.24 9.75
C GLU A 233 9.05 -3.62 11.17
N GLY A 234 8.05 -2.91 11.73
CA GLY A 234 7.44 -3.22 13.01
C GLY A 234 6.42 -4.36 12.94
N ALA A 235 6.01 -4.86 14.11
CA ALA A 235 4.91 -5.82 14.21
C ALA A 235 3.54 -5.14 14.00
N VAL A 236 2.55 -5.94 13.60
CA VAL A 236 1.14 -5.50 13.53
C VAL A 236 0.69 -4.95 14.89
N ASN A 237 0.25 -3.69 14.92
CA ASN A 237 -0.07 -2.97 16.13
C ASN A 237 -1.16 -1.91 15.89
N HIS A 238 -2.14 -1.81 16.80
CA HIS A 238 -3.19 -0.79 16.74
C HIS A 238 -2.72 0.65 16.98
N MET A 239 -1.48 0.86 17.44
CA MET A 239 -0.89 2.19 17.56
C MET A 239 -0.38 2.74 16.22
N TRP A 240 -0.11 1.85 15.26
CA TRP A 240 0.33 2.18 13.90
C TRP A 240 -0.61 1.46 12.94
N THR A 241 -1.83 1.98 12.77
CA THR A 241 -2.93 1.18 12.23
C THR A 241 -2.67 0.69 10.81
N LEU A 242 -1.89 1.40 9.99
CA LEU A 242 -1.48 0.93 8.66
C LEU A 242 -0.64 -0.37 8.69
N SER A 243 0.00 -0.71 9.83
CA SER A 243 0.71 -2.00 9.99
C SER A 243 -0.19 -3.22 9.72
N CYS A 244 -1.51 -3.06 9.82
CA CYS A 244 -2.48 -4.09 9.48
C CYS A 244 -2.39 -4.57 8.02
N LEU A 245 -1.82 -3.77 7.10
CA LEU A 245 -1.58 -4.16 5.71
C LEU A 245 -0.65 -5.37 5.56
N GLN A 246 0.17 -5.66 6.58
CA GLN A 246 0.96 -6.90 6.59
C GLN A 246 0.08 -8.16 6.51
N MET A 247 -1.19 -8.07 6.92
CA MET A 247 -2.16 -9.16 6.87
C MET A 247 -2.99 -9.18 5.58
N HIS A 248 -2.89 -8.14 4.73
CA HIS A 248 -3.63 -8.07 3.47
C HIS A 248 -2.99 -8.97 2.41
N PRO A 249 -3.75 -9.68 1.55
CA PRO A 249 -3.19 -10.55 0.51
C PRO A 249 -2.52 -9.77 -0.64
N HIS A 250 -3.04 -8.57 -0.96
CA HIS A 250 -2.57 -7.74 -2.08
C HIS A 250 -2.28 -6.28 -1.72
N PRO A 251 -1.41 -5.98 -0.74
CA PRO A 251 -1.04 -4.61 -0.39
C PRO A 251 0.11 -4.13 -1.27
N MET A 252 -0.03 -2.90 -1.76
CA MET A 252 1.02 -2.15 -2.44
C MET A 252 1.22 -0.82 -1.72
N ILE A 253 2.47 -0.51 -1.40
CA ILE A 253 2.87 0.80 -0.87
C ILE A 253 3.79 1.43 -1.91
N VAL A 254 3.48 2.64 -2.34
CA VAL A 254 4.29 3.41 -3.28
C VAL A 254 4.81 4.65 -2.57
N VAL A 255 6.12 4.82 -2.58
CA VAL A 255 6.82 5.84 -1.80
C VAL A 255 7.81 6.62 -2.66
N ASP A 256 8.14 7.84 -2.21
CA ASP A 256 9.34 8.53 -2.67
C ASP A 256 10.57 8.14 -1.82
N GLU A 257 11.78 8.50 -2.27
CA GLU A 257 13.02 8.23 -1.54
C GLU A 257 13.00 8.84 -0.12
N ASP A 258 12.48 10.07 0.02
CA ASP A 258 12.41 10.79 1.30
C ASP A 258 11.57 10.05 2.35
N ALA A 259 10.50 9.37 1.95
CA ALA A 259 9.71 8.56 2.88
C ALA A 259 10.48 7.32 3.38
N THR A 260 11.62 6.95 2.80
CA THR A 260 12.40 5.76 3.19
C THR A 260 13.52 6.04 4.19
N LEU A 261 13.71 7.30 4.63
CA LEU A 261 14.86 7.71 5.44
C LEU A 261 15.03 6.95 6.77
N GLU A 262 13.94 6.46 7.36
CA GLU A 262 13.96 5.68 8.61
C GLU A 262 14.01 4.16 8.38
N LEU A 263 13.95 3.69 7.13
CA LEU A 263 14.04 2.28 6.81
C LEU A 263 15.47 1.77 6.89
N GLN A 264 15.63 0.48 7.18
CA GLN A 264 16.94 -0.15 7.04
C GLN A 264 17.37 -0.18 5.57
N VAL A 265 18.65 0.09 5.33
CA VAL A 265 19.27 0.00 3.98
C VAL A 265 18.99 -1.37 3.34
N LYS A 266 18.98 -2.44 4.13
CA LYS A 266 18.68 -3.80 3.66
C LYS A 266 17.23 -3.92 3.17
N THR A 267 16.26 -3.30 3.84
CA THR A 267 14.84 -3.27 3.45
C THR A 267 14.67 -2.57 2.10
N VAL A 268 15.28 -1.38 1.95
CA VAL A 268 15.24 -0.62 0.69
C VAL A 268 15.84 -1.43 -0.46
N LYS A 269 17.05 -1.99 -0.27
CA LYS A 269 17.72 -2.82 -1.29
C LYS A 269 16.90 -4.06 -1.66
N TYR A 270 16.29 -4.71 -0.68
CA TYR A 270 15.45 -5.89 -0.89
C TYR A 270 14.28 -5.59 -1.83
N PHE A 271 13.52 -4.53 -1.56
CA PHE A 271 12.36 -4.19 -2.38
C PHE A 271 12.73 -3.64 -3.77
N LYS A 272 13.79 -2.83 -3.88
CA LYS A 272 14.32 -2.41 -5.20
C LYS A 272 14.74 -3.62 -6.06
N SER A 273 15.41 -4.60 -5.45
CA SER A 273 15.83 -5.81 -6.15
C SER A 273 14.64 -6.66 -6.61
N ILE A 274 13.60 -6.82 -5.78
CA ILE A 274 12.40 -7.59 -6.15
C ILE A 274 11.67 -6.93 -7.31
N GLU A 275 11.53 -5.61 -7.27
CA GLU A 275 10.84 -4.87 -8.32
C GLU A 275 11.57 -4.99 -9.65
N MET A 276 12.91 -4.84 -9.65
CA MET A 276 13.74 -5.01 -10.84
C MET A 276 13.55 -6.41 -11.45
N VAL A 277 13.69 -7.46 -10.65
CA VAL A 277 13.51 -8.85 -11.13
C VAL A 277 12.10 -9.10 -11.65
N ALA A 278 11.07 -8.58 -10.96
CA ALA A 278 9.69 -8.71 -11.40
C ALA A 278 9.47 -8.03 -12.76
N ASN A 279 10.06 -6.85 -12.98
CA ASN A 279 9.97 -6.15 -14.26
C ASN A 279 10.72 -6.89 -15.38
N ASP A 280 11.95 -7.35 -15.11
CA ASP A 280 12.78 -8.06 -16.10
C ASP A 280 12.15 -9.37 -16.58
N LEU A 281 11.49 -10.09 -15.67
CA LEU A 281 10.80 -11.35 -15.97
C LEU A 281 9.36 -11.14 -16.44
N GLY A 282 8.88 -9.90 -16.53
CA GLY A 282 7.48 -9.58 -16.85
C GLY A 282 6.48 -10.16 -15.83
N PHE A 283 6.93 -10.46 -14.62
CA PHE A 283 6.10 -11.01 -13.56
C PHE A 283 5.16 -9.93 -13.01
N ARG A 284 3.87 -10.06 -13.32
CA ARG A 284 2.80 -9.24 -12.73
C ARG A 284 1.96 -10.07 -11.77
N GLN A 285 1.56 -9.45 -10.66
CA GLN A 285 0.63 -10.08 -9.72
C GLN A 285 -0.69 -10.38 -10.43
N LYS A 286 -1.07 -11.66 -10.48
CA LYS A 286 -2.36 -12.09 -11.03
C LYS A 286 -3.44 -11.91 -9.96
N PHE A 287 -4.53 -11.24 -10.32
CA PHE A 287 -5.70 -11.11 -9.46
C PHE A 287 -6.73 -12.19 -9.78
N PRO A 288 -7.53 -12.67 -8.81
CA PRO A 288 -8.58 -13.64 -9.09
C PRO A 288 -9.62 -13.03 -10.07
N ARG A 289 -9.98 -13.76 -11.13
CA ARG A 289 -10.77 -13.23 -12.26
C ARG A 289 -12.27 -13.05 -11.98
N LYS A 290 -12.83 -13.71 -10.97
CA LYS A 290 -14.25 -13.60 -10.58
C LYS A 290 -14.35 -13.35 -9.07
N ARG A 291 -15.30 -12.50 -8.65
CA ARG A 291 -15.94 -12.66 -7.34
C ARG A 291 -16.92 -13.81 -7.54
N ASP A 292 -17.02 -14.75 -6.61
CA ASP A 292 -18.01 -15.83 -6.70
C ASP A 292 -19.42 -15.22 -6.72
N SER A 293 -19.89 -14.89 -7.92
CA SER A 293 -21.29 -14.62 -8.18
C SER A 293 -21.99 -15.95 -8.06
N LEU A 294 -22.94 -16.04 -7.12
CA LEU A 294 -23.88 -17.14 -6.93
C LEU A 294 -24.87 -17.26 -8.12
N LEU A 295 -24.35 -17.26 -9.35
CA LEU A 295 -25.06 -17.48 -10.59
C LEU A 295 -24.12 -18.29 -11.50
N ASP A 296 -24.26 -19.61 -11.45
CA ASP A 296 -23.87 -20.57 -12.51
C ASP A 296 -24.71 -20.29 -13.76
N GLU A 297 -24.41 -20.66 -15.00
CA GLU A 297 -23.26 -21.13 -15.80
C GLU A 297 -23.72 -20.91 -17.27
N ASP A 298 -22.87 -21.24 -18.25
CA ASP A 298 -23.22 -21.42 -19.66
C ASP A 298 -23.54 -20.18 -20.50
N THR A 299 -22.49 -19.49 -20.96
CA THR A 299 -22.37 -19.24 -22.41
C THR A 299 -20.95 -18.80 -22.84
N LEU A 300 -20.48 -19.46 -23.91
CA LEU A 300 -19.59 -18.97 -24.99
C LEU A 300 -18.15 -19.53 -25.08
N LEU A 301 -18.07 -20.48 -26.01
CA LEU A 301 -17.21 -20.51 -27.21
C LEU A 301 -15.70 -20.66 -27.02
N SER A 302 -15.25 -21.86 -27.38
CA SER A 302 -13.89 -22.19 -27.80
C SER A 302 -13.42 -21.30 -28.96
N ALA A 303 -12.20 -20.76 -28.86
CA ALA A 303 -11.46 -20.24 -29.99
C ALA A 303 -10.32 -21.21 -30.34
N GLU A 304 -10.31 -21.61 -31.60
CA GLU A 304 -9.39 -22.56 -32.23
C GLU A 304 -7.93 -22.05 -32.21
N ALA A 305 -6.99 -22.98 -32.06
CA ALA A 305 -5.58 -22.70 -32.17
C ALA A 305 -5.18 -22.50 -33.65
N GLN A 306 -4.75 -21.30 -34.02
CA GLN A 306 -4.04 -21.07 -35.28
C GLN A 306 -2.60 -21.56 -35.14
N THR A 307 -2.27 -22.63 -35.86
CA THR A 307 -0.91 -23.13 -36.05
C THR A 307 -0.19 -22.29 -37.10
N ASN A 308 0.79 -21.48 -36.69
CA ASN A 308 1.76 -20.93 -37.63
C ASN A 308 2.97 -21.86 -37.69
N GLY A 309 3.10 -22.54 -38.83
CA GLY A 309 4.18 -23.49 -39.11
C GLY A 309 5.53 -22.79 -39.28
N LEU A 310 6.46 -23.12 -38.40
CA LEU A 310 7.90 -22.99 -38.62
C LEU A 310 8.54 -24.32 -38.22
N THR A 311 8.98 -25.08 -39.22
CA THR A 311 9.71 -26.35 -39.08
C THR A 311 11.14 -26.09 -38.61
N VAL A 312 11.54 -26.72 -37.50
CA VAL A 312 12.93 -26.78 -37.00
C VAL A 312 13.53 -28.14 -37.38
N PRO A 313 14.69 -28.21 -38.08
CA PRO A 313 15.36 -29.47 -38.36
C PRO A 313 15.94 -30.14 -37.10
N GLN A 314 15.85 -31.46 -37.03
CA GLN A 314 16.35 -32.33 -35.97
C GLN A 314 17.88 -32.54 -36.02
N GLU A 315 18.48 -32.49 -34.82
CA GLU A 315 19.71 -33.16 -34.32
C GLU A 315 21.10 -32.88 -34.93
N LEU A 316 21.99 -32.34 -34.09
CA LEU A 316 23.45 -32.57 -34.07
C LEU A 316 23.95 -32.63 -32.59
N PRO A 317 25.08 -33.30 -32.28
CA PRO A 317 25.29 -33.98 -31.00
C PRO A 317 25.72 -33.07 -29.83
N ARG A 318 25.29 -33.44 -28.63
CA ARG A 318 25.66 -32.84 -27.34
C ARG A 318 27.14 -33.05 -27.03
N THR A 319 27.91 -31.96 -26.92
CA THR A 319 29.20 -31.94 -26.22
C THR A 319 28.98 -31.51 -24.77
N ALA A 320 29.55 -32.28 -23.84
CA ALA A 320 29.40 -32.08 -22.40
C ALA A 320 30.05 -30.78 -21.94
N SER A 321 29.31 -29.99 -21.15
CA SER A 321 29.87 -28.83 -20.43
C SER A 321 30.80 -29.31 -19.31
N PRO A 322 31.99 -28.69 -19.12
CA PRO A 322 32.93 -29.11 -18.08
C PRO A 322 32.44 -28.72 -16.68
N MET A 323 32.61 -29.64 -15.73
CA MET A 323 32.41 -29.42 -14.30
C MET A 323 33.47 -28.47 -13.74
N LEU A 324 33.06 -27.52 -12.90
CA LEU A 324 33.96 -26.70 -12.09
C LEU A 324 34.23 -27.40 -10.76
N GLU A 325 35.49 -27.73 -10.48
CA GLU A 325 35.91 -28.28 -9.18
C GLU A 325 36.06 -27.17 -8.11
N PRO A 326 35.75 -27.47 -6.83
CA PRO A 326 35.90 -26.53 -5.73
C PRO A 326 37.37 -26.31 -5.32
N MET A 327 37.72 -25.06 -5.02
CA MET A 327 39.05 -24.65 -4.56
C MET A 327 39.35 -25.13 -3.14
N SER A 328 39.80 -26.37 -3.01
CA SER A 328 40.54 -26.84 -1.83
C SER A 328 41.32 -28.12 -2.12
N ALA A 329 42.32 -28.09 -3.02
CA ALA A 329 43.44 -29.03 -2.97
C ALA A 329 44.56 -28.61 -3.95
N ARG A 330 45.78 -28.51 -3.40
CA ARG A 330 47.07 -29.00 -3.93
C ARG A 330 48.20 -27.97 -3.89
N LEU A 331 49.06 -28.22 -2.90
CA LEU A 331 50.48 -27.91 -2.88
C LEU A 331 51.27 -28.92 -3.75
N SER A 332 52.56 -28.59 -3.97
CA SER A 332 53.70 -29.34 -4.57
C SER A 332 53.85 -29.25 -6.09
N ASP A 333 55.02 -29.02 -6.69
CA ASP A 333 56.38 -28.74 -6.22
C ASP A 333 57.24 -28.20 -7.40
N GLU A 334 58.42 -27.66 -7.05
CA GLU A 334 59.60 -27.32 -7.89
C GLU A 334 59.69 -25.93 -8.56
N ASP A 335 60.44 -24.99 -7.95
CA ASP A 335 61.85 -24.76 -8.31
C ASP A 335 62.58 -23.78 -7.35
N LYS A 336 63.54 -24.34 -6.61
CA LYS A 336 64.91 -23.91 -6.26
C LYS A 336 65.25 -22.47 -5.81
N ASN A 337 65.98 -22.46 -4.67
CA ASN A 337 67.03 -21.54 -4.20
C ASN A 337 66.56 -20.13 -3.81
N VAL A 338 66.79 -19.63 -2.58
CA VAL A 338 68.10 -19.28 -2.01
C VAL A 338 67.99 -19.12 -0.47
N SER A 339 68.98 -19.69 0.25
CA SER A 339 69.48 -19.49 1.64
C SER A 339 68.75 -18.51 2.58
N GLY A 340 68.36 -18.91 3.80
CA GLY A 340 69.22 -19.00 5.01
C GLY A 340 68.97 -17.77 5.91
N ILE A 341 68.43 -17.86 7.13
CA ILE A 341 69.06 -18.23 8.41
C ILE A 341 67.94 -18.33 9.46
N GLY A 342 68.01 -19.34 10.35
CA GLY A 342 67.11 -19.52 11.51
C GLY A 342 67.64 -18.91 12.83
N PRO A 343 67.23 -19.40 14.02
CA PRO A 343 66.31 -18.68 14.91
C PRO A 343 66.89 -18.37 16.32
N ALA A 344 66.23 -17.51 17.09
CA ALA A 344 66.25 -17.45 18.56
C ALA A 344 65.04 -16.60 19.03
N ASP A 345 64.11 -16.98 19.91
CA ASP A 345 64.05 -17.59 21.25
C ASP A 345 63.71 -16.56 22.37
N MET A 346 62.69 -16.94 23.15
CA MET A 346 62.47 -16.68 24.59
C MET A 346 61.99 -15.32 25.17
N ASP A 347 60.80 -15.43 25.80
CA ASP A 347 60.45 -15.12 27.20
C ASP A 347 60.28 -13.70 27.78
N LYS A 348 59.14 -13.58 28.51
CA LYS A 348 58.83 -12.82 29.75
C LYS A 348 58.72 -11.28 29.60
N VAL A 349 57.73 -10.60 30.20
CA VAL A 349 57.49 -10.41 31.64
C VAL A 349 56.03 -9.95 31.92
N ALA A 350 55.55 -10.30 33.12
CA ALA A 350 54.25 -10.06 33.77
C ALA A 350 53.94 -8.58 34.13
N ASP A 351 52.67 -8.16 34.09
CA ASP A 351 51.74 -7.87 35.21
C ASP A 351 51.90 -6.50 35.92
N GLN A 352 50.82 -5.69 35.94
CA GLN A 352 50.23 -5.12 37.18
C GLN A 352 49.06 -4.14 36.96
N SER A 353 47.96 -4.46 37.66
CA SER A 353 47.09 -3.57 38.48
C SER A 353 45.91 -2.78 37.86
N SER A 354 44.70 -3.21 38.31
CA SER A 354 43.54 -2.46 38.86
C SER A 354 43.37 -0.96 38.55
N VAL A 355 42.17 -0.44 38.25
CA VAL A 355 41.11 -0.11 39.23
C VAL A 355 39.75 0.15 38.54
N ARG A 356 38.67 -0.36 39.15
CA ARG A 356 37.25 -0.02 38.87
C ARG A 356 36.89 1.36 39.42
N MET A 357 36.09 2.15 38.70
CA MET A 357 35.28 3.24 39.27
C MET A 357 33.84 3.15 38.80
N GLY A 358 32.93 2.92 39.75
CA GLY A 358 31.48 3.07 39.58
C GLY A 358 31.05 4.49 39.96
N ALA A 359 30.05 5.02 39.25
CA ALA A 359 29.42 6.29 39.58
C ALA A 359 28.09 6.04 40.32
N ARG A 360 27.98 6.70 41.49
CA ARG A 360 26.80 6.74 42.36
C ARG A 360 25.75 7.71 41.83
N VAL A 361 24.50 7.35 42.10
CA VAL A 361 23.30 8.21 42.13
C VAL A 361 23.36 9.12 43.36
N ALA A 362 22.92 10.37 43.23
CA ALA A 362 22.58 11.24 44.35
C ALA A 362 21.27 12.01 44.05
N SER A 363 20.33 11.81 44.98
CA SER A 363 19.20 12.64 45.46
C SER A 363 18.57 13.68 44.54
#